data_AF-B4UJD0-F1
#
_entry.id   AF-B4UJD0-F1
#
_cell.length_a   1.000
_cell.length_b   1.000
_cell.length_c   1.000
_cell.angle_alpha   90.00
_cell.angle_beta   90.00
_cell.angle_gamma   90.00
#
_symmetry.space_group_name_H-M   'P 1'
#
loop_
_entity.id
_entity.type
_entity.pdbx_description
1 polymer ?
#
loop_
_entity_poly.entity_id
_entity_poly.type
_entity_poly.pdbx_seq_one_letter_code
_entity_poly.pdbx_strand_id
1 'polypeptide(L)'
;MGPTERAIAELPPHLRRFVVAQDHAAYTPRDHAVWRHVLRRLTAHLATRAHPRYLAGLAATGIEVERIPSLDEMNRKLARVGWSAVAVRGFIPPAVFTELQSRRVLAIAADIRTHEHIEYTPAPDIIHESAGHAPFIADPTYAEYLQRAGEVGFRAIASAEDQAVFEAIRNLSVVKEDPEASDEEVALSEARLRAASASVRYASESTRASRLYWWTAEYGLVGTLDDPRIYGAGLLSSIGEAVHCLTPAVRKLPLDPTCADVAYDITRMQPQLFVARDFDQLFEVLDAFTAGLSWRRGGDHGLEEARRSRSVNHLALSGGRELTGKVAERIPAAAELAPGLSTALVRLDGPVLVSREGRGEGKPWPGEVVVAFGDAEVPDRGPFDLALPGGLALRGFAVGGGEVVDLRASREGRPLELPTWALLFVSRDLRSVAGGPADPGAWDRWFGEHGTFTAGEGEARARARKAKALPPALAALYDEVRRLREAGRGTRERLLAIREAAAAFPGDWLLRTEVDELLAPGAEAPAHA
;
A
#
# COMPACT_ATOMS: atom_id res chain seq x y z
N MET A 1 -25.14 -8.77 9.81
CA MET A 1 -23.83 -8.28 9.37
C MET A 1 -23.01 -9.44 8.83
N GLY A 2 -22.75 -9.46 7.52
CA GLY A 2 -21.90 -10.46 6.87
C GLY A 2 -20.43 -10.36 7.32
N PRO A 3 -19.59 -11.38 7.08
CA PRO A 3 -18.16 -11.35 7.38
C PRO A 3 -17.43 -10.10 6.88
N THR A 4 -17.70 -9.66 5.65
CA THR A 4 -17.06 -8.47 5.07
C THR A 4 -17.53 -7.19 5.72
N GLU A 5 -18.84 -7.05 5.98
CA GLU A 5 -19.37 -5.89 6.69
C GLU A 5 -18.78 -5.77 8.11
N ARG A 6 -18.50 -6.91 8.78
CA ARG A 6 -17.79 -6.90 10.07
C ARG A 6 -16.36 -6.37 9.93
N ALA A 7 -15.62 -6.89 8.95
CA ALA A 7 -14.25 -6.43 8.68
C ALA A 7 -14.22 -4.90 8.40
N ILE A 8 -15.17 -4.39 7.63
CA ILE A 8 -15.30 -2.96 7.35
C ILE A 8 -15.65 -2.16 8.63
N ALA A 9 -16.56 -2.67 9.46
CA ALA A 9 -16.97 -1.98 10.69
C ALA A 9 -15.86 -1.89 11.74
N GLU A 10 -14.93 -2.86 11.75
CA GLU A 10 -13.76 -2.89 12.63
C GLU A 10 -12.67 -1.91 12.19
N LEU A 11 -12.71 -1.40 10.95
CA LEU A 11 -11.75 -0.42 10.47
C LEU A 11 -11.94 0.95 11.15
N PRO A 12 -10.83 1.62 11.51
CA PRO A 12 -10.84 3.03 11.87
C PRO A 12 -11.60 3.90 10.84
N PRO A 13 -12.30 4.96 11.29
CA PRO A 13 -13.08 5.82 10.40
C PRO A 13 -12.29 6.37 9.20
N HIS A 14 -11.02 6.73 9.37
CA HIS A 14 -10.17 7.30 8.31
C HIS A 14 -9.82 6.29 7.20
N LEU A 15 -9.82 4.99 7.51
CA LEU A 15 -9.61 3.93 6.51
C LEU A 15 -10.90 3.56 5.77
N ARG A 16 -12.06 3.62 6.45
CA ARG A 16 -13.35 3.19 5.88
C ARG A 16 -13.75 3.94 4.61
N ARG A 17 -13.30 5.18 4.41
CA ARG A 17 -13.61 5.96 3.20
C ARG A 17 -12.94 5.44 1.92
N PHE A 18 -11.87 4.66 2.07
CA PHE A 18 -11.16 4.03 0.94
C PHE A 18 -11.72 2.66 0.57
N VAL A 19 -12.69 2.18 1.36
CA VAL A 19 -13.26 0.84 1.25
C VAL A 19 -14.65 0.93 0.67
N VAL A 20 -14.97 -0.02 -0.22
CA VAL A 20 -16.29 -0.15 -0.84
C VAL A 20 -16.89 -1.53 -0.52
N ALA A 21 -18.20 -1.64 -0.66
CA ALA A 21 -18.83 -2.96 -0.68
C ALA A 21 -18.48 -3.70 -1.99
N GLN A 22 -18.23 -5.01 -1.90
CA GLN A 22 -18.14 -5.86 -3.09
C GLN A 22 -19.54 -6.12 -3.63
N ASP A 23 -19.88 -5.51 -4.77
CA ASP A 23 -21.05 -5.91 -5.56
C ASP A 23 -20.68 -7.11 -6.44
N HIS A 24 -20.78 -8.31 -5.85
CA HIS A 24 -20.45 -9.56 -6.55
C HIS A 24 -21.40 -9.84 -7.71
N ALA A 25 -22.68 -9.45 -7.58
CA ALA A 25 -23.68 -9.65 -8.64
C ALA A 25 -23.39 -8.79 -9.89
N ALA A 26 -22.64 -7.70 -9.74
CA ALA A 26 -22.23 -6.86 -10.85
C ALA A 26 -21.03 -7.42 -11.64
N TYR A 27 -20.49 -8.60 -11.34
CA TYR A 27 -19.55 -9.28 -12.25
C TYR A 27 -20.31 -10.00 -13.36
N THR A 28 -19.98 -9.64 -14.61
CA THR A 28 -20.61 -10.25 -15.78
C THR A 28 -20.15 -11.70 -15.97
N PRO A 29 -20.89 -12.55 -16.69
CA PRO A 29 -20.40 -13.89 -17.02
C PRO A 29 -19.08 -13.89 -17.79
N ARG A 30 -18.79 -12.84 -18.57
CA ARG A 30 -17.48 -12.64 -19.22
C ARG A 30 -16.38 -12.37 -18.21
N ASP A 31 -16.63 -11.59 -17.18
CA ASP A 31 -15.68 -11.38 -16.08
C ASP A 31 -15.35 -12.72 -15.40
N HIS A 32 -16.35 -13.56 -15.14
CA HIS A 32 -16.13 -14.91 -14.61
C HIS A 32 -15.33 -15.80 -15.58
N ALA A 33 -15.53 -15.67 -16.89
CA ALA A 33 -14.73 -16.38 -17.90
C ALA A 33 -13.28 -15.90 -17.93
N VAL A 34 -13.03 -14.58 -17.80
CA VAL A 34 -11.67 -14.02 -17.68
C VAL A 34 -10.97 -14.61 -16.46
N TRP A 35 -11.63 -14.59 -15.30
CA TRP A 35 -11.13 -15.19 -14.06
C TRP A 35 -10.76 -16.67 -14.26
N ARG A 36 -11.69 -17.47 -14.79
CA ARG A 36 -11.49 -18.91 -15.06
C ARG A 36 -10.29 -19.16 -15.94
N HIS A 37 -10.25 -18.48 -17.08
CA HIS A 37 -9.19 -18.65 -18.06
C HIS A 37 -7.81 -18.37 -17.46
N VAL A 38 -7.68 -17.25 -16.74
CA VAL A 38 -6.43 -16.86 -16.10
C VAL A 38 -6.03 -17.84 -15.00
N LEU A 39 -6.94 -18.18 -14.08
CA LEU A 39 -6.65 -19.10 -12.97
C LEU A 39 -6.35 -20.51 -13.44
N ARG A 40 -7.00 -21.04 -14.48
CA ARG A 40 -6.67 -22.36 -15.04
C ARG A 40 -5.24 -22.40 -15.57
N ARG A 41 -4.85 -21.40 -16.36
CA ARG A 41 -3.50 -21.32 -16.92
C ARG A 41 -2.45 -21.15 -15.83
N LEU A 42 -2.69 -20.24 -14.88
CA LEU A 42 -1.80 -20.00 -13.75
C LEU A 42 -1.65 -21.25 -12.89
N THR A 43 -2.74 -21.85 -12.42
CA THR A 43 -2.67 -23.04 -11.55
C THR A 43 -2.00 -24.23 -12.24
N ALA A 44 -2.24 -24.44 -13.53
CA ALA A 44 -1.57 -25.50 -14.31
C ALA A 44 -0.05 -25.27 -14.40
N HIS A 45 0.38 -24.04 -14.71
CA HIS A 45 1.81 -23.70 -14.81
C HIS A 45 2.50 -23.70 -13.43
N LEU A 46 1.85 -23.10 -12.44
CA LEU A 46 2.39 -22.90 -11.10
C LEU A 46 2.42 -24.18 -10.26
N ALA A 47 1.68 -25.24 -10.62
CA ALA A 47 1.65 -26.51 -9.89
C ALA A 47 3.03 -27.13 -9.66
N THR A 48 4.01 -26.86 -10.53
CA THR A 48 5.39 -27.37 -10.40
C THR A 48 6.44 -26.26 -10.19
N ARG A 49 6.03 -24.98 -10.23
CA ARG A 49 6.94 -23.82 -10.27
C ARG A 49 6.77 -22.88 -9.08
N ALA A 50 5.56 -22.76 -8.54
CA ALA A 50 5.32 -22.00 -7.32
C ALA A 50 5.83 -22.75 -6.08
N HIS A 51 6.02 -22.01 -5.00
CA HIS A 51 6.26 -22.60 -3.70
C HIS A 51 5.11 -23.56 -3.33
N PRO A 52 5.37 -24.75 -2.73
CA PRO A 52 4.35 -25.80 -2.53
C PRO A 52 3.10 -25.37 -1.75
N ARG A 53 3.20 -24.29 -0.96
CA ARG A 53 2.08 -23.72 -0.20
C ARG A 53 1.04 -23.00 -1.07
N TYR A 54 1.38 -22.61 -2.30
CA TYR A 54 0.51 -21.75 -3.13
C TYR A 54 -0.86 -22.37 -3.42
N LEU A 55 -0.90 -23.59 -3.99
CA LEU A 55 -2.15 -24.21 -4.40
C LEU A 55 -3.07 -24.53 -3.22
N ALA A 56 -2.50 -25.02 -2.11
CA ALA A 56 -3.25 -25.23 -0.88
C ALA A 56 -3.75 -23.90 -0.30
N GLY A 57 -2.95 -22.84 -0.43
CA GLY A 57 -3.28 -21.47 -0.04
C GLY A 57 -4.51 -20.91 -0.76
N LEU A 58 -4.64 -21.12 -2.07
CA LEU A 58 -5.82 -20.70 -2.84
C LEU A 58 -7.11 -21.26 -2.21
N ALA A 59 -7.17 -22.57 -2.00
CA ALA A 59 -8.31 -23.22 -1.37
C ALA A 59 -8.53 -22.76 0.08
N ALA A 60 -7.43 -22.56 0.82
CA ALA A 60 -7.47 -22.08 2.19
C ALA A 60 -7.97 -20.64 2.33
N THR A 61 -7.93 -19.82 1.27
CA THR A 61 -8.41 -18.43 1.28
C THR A 61 -9.69 -18.19 0.48
N GLY A 62 -10.34 -19.25 -0.03
CA GLY A 62 -11.67 -19.13 -0.66
C GLY A 62 -11.60 -18.86 -2.14
N ILE A 63 -10.45 -19.18 -2.74
CA ILE A 63 -10.15 -18.95 -4.14
C ILE A 63 -10.29 -20.27 -4.88
N GLU A 64 -11.14 -20.25 -5.89
CA GLU A 64 -11.40 -21.39 -6.76
C GLU A 64 -11.33 -20.93 -8.22
N VAL A 65 -11.10 -21.89 -9.11
CA VAL A 65 -10.93 -21.60 -10.54
C VAL A 65 -12.24 -21.12 -11.17
N GLU A 66 -13.38 -21.71 -10.82
CA GLU A 66 -14.62 -21.56 -11.60
C GLU A 66 -15.32 -20.21 -11.48
N ARG A 67 -15.05 -19.43 -10.42
CA ARG A 67 -15.73 -18.15 -10.17
C ARG A 67 -14.84 -17.15 -9.43
N ILE A 68 -15.07 -15.86 -9.70
CA ILE A 68 -14.52 -14.75 -8.91
C ILE A 68 -14.93 -14.93 -7.44
N PRO A 69 -14.00 -14.80 -6.48
CA PRO A 69 -14.26 -15.07 -5.08
C PRO A 69 -15.22 -14.06 -4.46
N SER A 70 -16.04 -14.55 -3.53
CA SER A 70 -16.83 -13.69 -2.64
C SER A 70 -15.95 -13.27 -1.46
N LEU A 71 -15.84 -11.97 -1.18
CA LEU A 71 -15.11 -11.48 -0.01
C LEU A 71 -15.69 -12.02 1.29
N ASP A 72 -16.99 -12.32 1.33
CA ASP A 72 -17.62 -12.95 2.50
C ASP A 72 -17.11 -14.38 2.73
N GLU A 73 -16.89 -15.14 1.66
CA GLU A 73 -16.27 -16.47 1.75
C GLU A 73 -14.80 -16.36 2.16
N MET A 74 -14.04 -15.44 1.52
CA MET A 74 -12.64 -15.19 1.85
C MET A 74 -12.49 -14.80 3.32
N ASN A 75 -13.29 -13.86 3.82
CA ASN A 75 -13.26 -13.41 5.21
C ASN A 75 -13.61 -14.51 6.22
N ARG A 76 -14.51 -15.45 5.89
CA ARG A 76 -14.74 -16.62 6.75
C ARG A 76 -13.51 -17.49 6.90
N LYS A 77 -12.69 -17.61 5.85
CA LYS A 77 -11.49 -18.43 5.86
C LYS A 77 -10.28 -17.68 6.45
N LEU A 78 -10.05 -16.43 6.04
CA LEU A 78 -8.97 -15.57 6.55
C LEU A 78 -9.08 -15.30 8.06
N ALA A 79 -10.30 -15.26 8.61
CA ALA A 79 -10.49 -15.10 10.06
C ALA A 79 -9.79 -16.19 10.89
N ARG A 80 -9.55 -17.39 10.32
CA ARG A 80 -8.85 -18.50 11.00
C ARG A 80 -7.36 -18.22 11.25
N VAL A 81 -6.77 -17.32 10.47
CA VAL A 81 -5.38 -16.87 10.60
C VAL A 81 -5.31 -15.42 11.12
N GLY A 82 -6.43 -14.86 11.57
CA GLY A 82 -6.51 -13.51 12.13
C GLY A 82 -6.38 -12.40 11.07
N TRP A 83 -6.71 -12.69 9.81
CA TRP A 83 -6.74 -11.72 8.72
C TRP A 83 -8.17 -11.46 8.24
N SER A 84 -8.34 -10.35 7.53
CA SER A 84 -9.55 -10.04 6.78
C SER A 84 -9.20 -9.45 5.42
N ALA A 85 -10.19 -9.33 4.55
CA ALA A 85 -10.09 -8.67 3.26
C ALA A 85 -11.23 -7.64 3.12
N VAL A 86 -10.91 -6.51 2.50
CA VAL A 86 -11.86 -5.46 2.16
C VAL A 86 -11.71 -5.06 0.70
N ALA A 87 -12.81 -4.67 0.05
CA ALA A 87 -12.74 -4.22 -1.33
C ALA A 87 -12.35 -2.73 -1.38
N VAL A 88 -11.44 -2.38 -2.28
CA VAL A 88 -11.04 -1.00 -2.55
C VAL A 88 -11.28 -0.66 -4.01
N ARG A 89 -11.28 0.63 -4.33
CA ARG A 89 -11.47 1.14 -5.68
C ARG A 89 -10.33 2.08 -6.06
N GLY A 90 -9.88 1.94 -7.31
CA GLY A 90 -8.76 2.69 -7.85
C GLY A 90 -7.46 2.50 -7.07
N PHE A 91 -6.52 3.42 -7.31
CA PHE A 91 -5.26 3.50 -6.58
C PHE A 91 -5.47 4.18 -5.23
N ILE A 92 -5.45 3.38 -4.16
CA ILE A 92 -5.45 3.91 -2.79
C ILE A 92 -4.07 4.50 -2.43
N PRO A 93 -4.00 5.51 -1.54
CA PRO A 93 -2.72 6.04 -1.08
C PRO A 93 -1.82 4.97 -0.46
N PRO A 94 -0.49 4.98 -0.70
CA PRO A 94 0.43 4.00 -0.13
C PRO A 94 0.33 3.89 1.39
N ALA A 95 0.15 5.01 2.10
CA ALA A 95 -0.03 5.01 3.56
C ALA A 95 -1.31 4.27 4.00
N VAL A 96 -2.38 4.31 3.20
CA VAL A 96 -3.63 3.57 3.47
C VAL A 96 -3.41 2.08 3.24
N PHE A 97 -2.74 1.71 2.14
CA PHE A 97 -2.41 0.32 1.84
C PHE A 97 -1.56 -0.31 2.96
N THR A 98 -0.48 0.36 3.36
CA THR A 98 0.43 -0.14 4.40
C THR A 98 -0.22 -0.16 5.78
N GLU A 99 -1.09 0.82 6.10
CA GLU A 99 -1.86 0.78 7.35
C GLU A 99 -2.83 -0.41 7.39
N LEU A 100 -3.60 -0.65 6.31
CA LEU A 100 -4.49 -1.81 6.21
C LEU A 100 -3.71 -3.11 6.41
N GLN A 101 -2.56 -3.25 5.74
CA GLN A 101 -1.73 -4.44 5.85
C GLN A 101 -1.14 -4.63 7.26
N SER A 102 -0.68 -3.55 7.92
CA SER A 102 -0.20 -3.60 9.31
C SER A 102 -1.27 -4.08 10.30
N ARG A 103 -2.54 -3.87 9.93
CA ARG A 103 -3.75 -4.28 10.67
C ARG A 103 -4.28 -5.65 10.25
N ARG A 104 -3.54 -6.42 9.43
CA ARG A 104 -3.96 -7.72 8.90
C ARG A 104 -5.21 -7.64 8.01
N VAL A 105 -5.31 -6.57 7.24
CA VAL A 105 -6.40 -6.35 6.28
C VAL A 105 -5.82 -6.32 4.87
N LEU A 106 -6.21 -7.29 4.05
CA LEU A 106 -5.89 -7.35 2.63
C LEU A 106 -6.82 -6.41 1.84
N ALA A 107 -6.25 -5.43 1.15
CA ALA A 107 -6.99 -4.58 0.23
C ALA A 107 -7.16 -5.32 -1.11
N ILE A 108 -8.39 -5.52 -1.56
CA ILE A 108 -8.69 -6.20 -2.82
C ILE A 108 -9.34 -5.22 -3.79
N ALA A 109 -8.71 -4.96 -4.94
CA ALA A 109 -9.32 -4.19 -6.00
C ALA A 109 -10.64 -4.85 -6.45
N ALA A 110 -11.73 -4.09 -6.46
CA ALA A 110 -13.05 -4.61 -6.79
C ALA A 110 -13.20 -4.95 -8.28
N ASP A 111 -12.35 -4.42 -9.14
CA ASP A 111 -12.44 -4.56 -10.59
C ASP A 111 -11.58 -5.73 -11.09
N ILE A 112 -11.94 -6.24 -12.25
CA ILE A 112 -11.23 -7.31 -12.96
C ILE A 112 -10.79 -6.80 -14.32
N ARG A 113 -9.59 -7.20 -14.76
CA ARG A 113 -9.07 -6.88 -16.09
C ARG A 113 -10.02 -7.30 -17.22
N THR A 114 -9.85 -6.72 -18.39
CA THR A 114 -10.66 -7.05 -19.57
C THR A 114 -10.07 -8.23 -20.33
N HIS A 115 -10.86 -8.85 -21.21
CA HIS A 115 -10.39 -10.01 -21.97
C HIS A 115 -9.27 -9.67 -22.99
N GLU A 116 -9.14 -8.39 -23.37
CA GLU A 116 -8.07 -7.86 -24.23
C GLU A 116 -6.72 -7.77 -23.49
N HIS A 117 -6.75 -7.69 -22.16
CA HIS A 117 -5.57 -7.50 -21.29
C HIS A 117 -5.34 -8.70 -20.37
N ILE A 118 -5.69 -9.92 -20.81
CA ILE A 118 -5.62 -11.14 -19.98
C ILE A 118 -4.20 -11.46 -19.51
N GLU A 119 -3.19 -11.24 -20.35
CA GLU A 119 -1.81 -11.64 -20.06
C GLU A 119 -1.15 -10.75 -19.00
N TYR A 120 -1.50 -9.46 -18.98
CA TYR A 120 -0.92 -8.45 -18.10
C TYR A 120 -1.80 -7.20 -17.99
N THR A 121 -1.91 -6.66 -16.78
CA THR A 121 -2.47 -5.33 -16.51
C THR A 121 -1.48 -4.54 -15.63
N PRO A 122 -1.15 -3.28 -15.95
CA PRO A 122 -0.33 -2.42 -15.10
C PRO A 122 -1.02 -2.04 -13.78
N ALA A 123 -2.36 -2.02 -13.76
CA ALA A 123 -3.15 -1.70 -12.57
C ALA A 123 -3.56 -3.00 -11.84
N PRO A 124 -3.42 -3.08 -10.50
CA PRO A 124 -3.92 -4.21 -9.71
C PRO A 124 -5.41 -4.45 -9.90
N ASP A 125 -5.80 -5.71 -9.99
CA ASP A 125 -7.19 -6.15 -10.14
C ASP A 125 -7.51 -7.30 -9.16
N ILE A 126 -8.76 -7.75 -9.11
CA ILE A 126 -9.17 -8.80 -8.17
C ILE A 126 -8.37 -10.11 -8.34
N ILE A 127 -7.87 -10.41 -9.54
CA ILE A 127 -7.02 -11.58 -9.79
C ILE A 127 -5.67 -11.38 -9.09
N HIS A 128 -5.03 -10.23 -9.25
CA HIS A 128 -3.77 -9.90 -8.59
C HIS A 128 -3.89 -9.99 -7.07
N GLU A 129 -4.86 -9.28 -6.49
CA GLU A 129 -4.99 -9.20 -5.03
C GLU A 129 -5.46 -10.52 -4.42
N SER A 130 -6.43 -11.18 -5.06
CA SER A 130 -6.95 -12.43 -4.53
C SER A 130 -5.98 -13.57 -4.81
N ALA A 131 -5.68 -13.90 -6.07
CA ALA A 131 -4.92 -15.10 -6.43
C ALA A 131 -3.39 -14.93 -6.34
N GLY A 132 -2.89 -13.69 -6.25
CA GLY A 132 -1.48 -13.40 -6.01
C GLY A 132 -1.15 -13.36 -4.52
N HIS A 133 -1.77 -12.44 -3.77
CA HIS A 133 -1.42 -12.18 -2.36
C HIS A 133 -2.08 -13.14 -1.37
N ALA A 134 -3.39 -13.37 -1.48
CA ALA A 134 -4.14 -14.09 -0.45
C ALA A 134 -3.63 -15.53 -0.16
N PRO A 135 -3.18 -16.35 -1.13
CA PRO A 135 -2.84 -17.75 -0.87
C PRO A 135 -1.77 -17.93 0.20
N PHE A 136 -0.76 -17.05 0.23
CA PHE A 136 0.30 -17.13 1.23
C PHE A 136 -0.12 -16.58 2.60
N ILE A 137 -1.19 -15.79 2.71
CA ILE A 137 -1.74 -15.36 4.00
C ILE A 137 -2.27 -16.55 4.82
N ALA A 138 -2.65 -17.65 4.16
CA ALA A 138 -3.01 -18.89 4.86
C ALA A 138 -1.84 -19.50 5.66
N ASP A 139 -0.60 -19.11 5.36
CA ASP A 139 0.59 -19.48 6.10
C ASP A 139 0.89 -18.47 7.21
N PRO A 140 0.85 -18.86 8.51
CA PRO A 140 1.03 -17.91 9.61
C PRO A 140 2.37 -17.17 9.59
N THR A 141 3.44 -17.83 9.16
CA THR A 141 4.77 -17.22 9.07
C THR A 141 4.80 -16.14 7.99
N TYR A 142 4.35 -16.43 6.78
CA TYR A 142 4.30 -15.42 5.73
C TYR A 142 3.30 -14.30 6.03
N ALA A 143 2.17 -14.64 6.67
CA ALA A 143 1.19 -13.65 7.13
C ALA A 143 1.80 -12.68 8.14
N GLU A 144 2.64 -13.15 9.07
CA GLU A 144 3.38 -12.26 9.98
C GLU A 144 4.38 -11.37 9.23
N TYR A 145 5.09 -11.92 8.24
CA TYR A 145 6.00 -11.14 7.39
C TYR A 145 5.26 -9.99 6.71
N LEU A 146 4.13 -10.25 6.05
CA LEU A 146 3.33 -9.22 5.40
C LEU A 146 2.83 -8.16 6.39
N GLN A 147 2.39 -8.56 7.58
CA GLN A 147 1.97 -7.61 8.61
C GLN A 147 3.12 -6.66 8.99
N ARG A 148 4.32 -7.20 9.22
CA ARG A 148 5.50 -6.41 9.59
C ARG A 148 5.97 -5.52 8.45
N ALA A 149 5.91 -5.99 7.21
CA ALA A 149 6.21 -5.18 6.03
C ALA A 149 5.22 -3.99 5.91
N GLY A 150 3.94 -4.24 6.18
CA GLY A 150 2.92 -3.19 6.28
C GLY A 150 3.24 -2.16 7.38
N GLU A 151 3.65 -2.59 8.57
CA GLU A 151 4.05 -1.66 9.64
C GLU A 151 5.26 -0.81 9.24
N VAL A 152 6.28 -1.43 8.64
CA VAL A 152 7.47 -0.74 8.14
C VAL A 152 7.09 0.32 7.11
N GLY A 153 6.26 -0.04 6.13
CA GLY A 153 5.79 0.91 5.11
C GLY A 153 4.91 2.02 5.68
N PHE A 154 4.11 1.75 6.72
CA PHE A 154 3.25 2.74 7.38
C PHE A 154 4.05 3.75 8.21
N ARG A 155 5.16 3.32 8.82
CA ARG A 155 5.98 4.14 9.72
C ARG A 155 7.12 4.86 9.00
N ALA A 156 7.49 4.40 7.81
CA ALA A 156 8.54 4.98 7.00
C ALA A 156 8.20 6.43 6.59
N ILE A 157 9.19 7.31 6.64
CA ILE A 157 9.02 8.70 6.24
C ILE A 157 8.87 8.80 4.71
N ALA A 158 7.72 9.29 4.25
CA ALA A 158 7.49 9.65 2.86
C ALA A 158 7.87 11.11 2.62
N SER A 159 8.41 11.42 1.44
CA SER A 159 8.70 12.79 1.02
C SER A 159 7.49 13.47 0.38
N ALA A 160 7.51 14.80 0.32
CA ALA A 160 6.55 15.58 -0.45
C ALA A 160 6.55 15.20 -1.94
N GLU A 161 7.68 14.72 -2.47
CA GLU A 161 7.80 14.27 -3.86
C GLU A 161 7.09 12.92 -4.06
N ASP A 162 7.19 12.00 -3.10
CA ASP A 162 6.46 10.73 -3.15
C ASP A 162 4.95 10.98 -3.26
N GLN A 163 4.45 11.93 -2.47
CA GLN A 163 3.04 12.33 -2.51
C GLN A 163 2.67 12.96 -3.87
N ALA A 164 3.50 13.86 -4.40
CA ALA A 164 3.25 14.49 -5.70
C ALA A 164 3.24 13.47 -6.86
N VAL A 165 4.15 12.50 -6.83
CA VAL A 165 4.19 11.41 -7.82
C VAL A 165 2.94 10.54 -7.71
N PHE A 166 2.56 10.13 -6.50
CA PHE A 166 1.35 9.35 -6.28
C PHE A 166 0.10 10.08 -6.81
N GLU A 167 -0.05 11.36 -6.48
CA GLU A 167 -1.19 12.17 -6.93
C GLU A 167 -1.24 12.30 -8.46
N ALA A 168 -0.08 12.45 -9.10
CA ALA A 168 0.02 12.52 -10.55
C ALA A 168 -0.31 11.18 -11.22
N ILE A 169 0.16 10.04 -10.68
CA ILE A 169 -0.20 8.70 -11.17
C ILE A 169 -1.71 8.50 -11.05
N ARG A 170 -2.28 8.81 -9.88
CA ARG A 170 -3.72 8.68 -9.64
C ARG A 170 -4.54 9.56 -10.58
N ASN A 171 -4.15 10.82 -10.78
CA ASN A 171 -4.82 11.72 -11.71
C ASN A 171 -4.77 11.17 -13.14
N LEU A 172 -3.60 10.67 -13.58
CA LEU A 172 -3.46 10.06 -14.89
C LEU A 172 -4.33 8.81 -15.06
N SER A 173 -4.43 7.95 -14.03
CA SER A 173 -5.30 6.77 -14.04
C SER A 173 -6.76 7.16 -14.24
N VAL A 174 -7.25 8.12 -13.45
CA VAL A 174 -8.63 8.61 -13.54
C VAL A 174 -8.92 9.19 -14.92
N VAL A 175 -8.02 10.02 -15.46
CA VAL A 175 -8.20 10.65 -16.77
C VAL A 175 -8.15 9.62 -17.91
N LYS A 176 -7.24 8.64 -17.87
CA LYS A 176 -7.16 7.57 -18.89
C LYS A 176 -8.36 6.62 -18.87
N GLU A 177 -9.03 6.51 -17.74
CA GLU A 177 -10.23 5.70 -17.59
C GLU A 177 -11.53 6.47 -17.90
N ASP A 178 -11.48 7.81 -17.95
CA ASP A 178 -12.63 8.63 -18.33
C ASP A 178 -12.82 8.61 -19.86
N PRO A 179 -13.91 8.01 -20.38
CA PRO A 179 -14.14 7.93 -21.82
C PRO A 179 -14.44 9.28 -22.48
N GLU A 180 -14.76 10.31 -21.70
CA GLU A 180 -15.00 11.67 -22.20
C GLU A 180 -13.75 12.56 -22.09
N ALA A 181 -12.65 12.03 -21.52
CA ALA A 181 -11.40 12.77 -21.44
C ALA A 181 -10.85 13.02 -22.84
N SER A 182 -10.49 14.28 -23.09
CA SER A 182 -9.82 14.71 -24.31
C SER A 182 -8.34 14.29 -24.33
N ASP A 183 -7.78 14.20 -25.54
CA ASP A 183 -6.33 13.96 -25.72
C ASP A 183 -5.47 15.02 -25.01
N GLU A 184 -5.98 16.25 -24.91
CA GLU A 184 -5.32 17.35 -24.18
C GLU A 184 -5.27 17.11 -22.67
N GLU A 185 -6.37 16.62 -22.07
CA GLU A 185 -6.41 16.27 -20.64
C GLU A 185 -5.47 15.11 -20.31
N VAL A 186 -5.40 14.11 -21.18
CA VAL A 186 -4.45 13.00 -21.06
C VAL A 186 -3.02 13.54 -21.15
N ALA A 187 -2.70 14.35 -22.17
CA ALA A 187 -1.37 14.92 -22.36
C ALA A 187 -0.93 15.81 -21.18
N LEU A 188 -1.84 16.60 -20.62
CA LEU A 188 -1.60 17.42 -19.43
C LEU A 188 -1.31 16.55 -18.21
N SER A 189 -2.08 15.49 -18.00
CA SER A 189 -1.89 14.55 -16.88
C SER A 189 -0.55 13.81 -16.98
N GLU A 190 -0.15 13.42 -18.19
CA GLU A 190 1.17 12.84 -18.45
C GLU A 190 2.31 13.84 -18.21
N ALA A 191 2.12 15.12 -18.58
CA ALA A 191 3.09 16.18 -18.31
C ALA A 191 3.25 16.43 -16.80
N ARG A 192 2.15 16.41 -16.03
CA ARG A 192 2.18 16.49 -14.56
C ARG A 192 2.95 15.33 -13.94
N LEU A 193 2.71 14.11 -14.40
CA LEU A 193 3.47 12.94 -13.93
C LEU A 193 4.97 13.07 -14.24
N ARG A 194 5.33 13.49 -15.46
CA ARG A 194 6.74 13.73 -15.82
C ARG A 194 7.39 14.77 -14.92
N ALA A 195 6.70 15.88 -14.64
CA ALA A 195 7.20 16.94 -13.77
C ALA A 195 7.36 16.47 -12.31
N ALA A 196 6.37 15.75 -11.77
CA ALA A 196 6.41 15.18 -10.42
C ALA A 196 7.57 14.19 -10.29
N SER A 197 7.72 13.24 -11.23
CA SER A 197 8.83 12.29 -11.23
C SER A 197 10.20 12.96 -11.34
N ALA A 198 10.32 14.03 -12.13
CA ALA A 198 11.56 14.80 -12.25
C ALA A 198 11.90 15.61 -10.98
N SER A 199 10.94 15.84 -10.09
CA SER A 199 11.15 16.59 -8.84
C SER A 199 11.77 15.77 -7.71
N VAL A 200 11.78 14.44 -7.85
CA VAL A 200 12.32 13.49 -6.85
C VAL A 200 13.81 13.74 -6.63
N ARG A 201 14.18 14.14 -5.40
CA ARG A 201 15.57 14.48 -5.05
C ARG A 201 16.38 13.30 -4.52
N TYR A 202 15.72 12.33 -3.91
CA TYR A 202 16.32 11.14 -3.30
C TYR A 202 15.25 10.07 -3.10
N ALA A 203 15.65 8.82 -2.84
CA ALA A 203 14.73 7.79 -2.40
C ALA A 203 14.47 7.94 -0.90
N SER A 204 13.24 8.30 -0.52
CA SER A 204 12.83 8.40 0.88
C SER A 204 12.81 7.03 1.54
N GLU A 205 12.69 6.99 2.87
CA GLU A 205 12.43 5.74 3.58
C GLU A 205 11.21 5.00 3.02
N SER A 206 10.14 5.72 2.70
CA SER A 206 8.92 5.15 2.11
C SER A 206 9.19 4.56 0.71
N THR A 207 9.94 5.27 -0.15
CA THR A 207 10.33 4.74 -1.47
C THR A 207 11.14 3.44 -1.32
N ARG A 208 12.09 3.40 -0.37
CA ARG A 208 12.95 2.24 -0.12
C ARG A 208 12.17 1.06 0.46
N ALA A 209 11.22 1.32 1.37
CA ALA A 209 10.32 0.31 1.90
C ALA A 209 9.44 -0.30 0.79
N SER A 210 8.93 0.53 -0.12
CA SER A 210 8.17 0.08 -1.30
C SER A 210 9.00 -0.81 -2.22
N ARG A 211 10.28 -0.49 -2.45
CA ARG A 211 11.20 -1.35 -3.21
C ARG A 211 11.47 -2.68 -2.53
N LEU A 212 11.68 -2.69 -1.21
CA LEU A 212 11.82 -3.93 -0.45
C LEU A 212 10.57 -4.81 -0.61
N TYR A 213 9.38 -4.21 -0.46
CA TYR A 213 8.10 -4.90 -0.67
C TYR A 213 7.98 -5.44 -2.11
N TRP A 214 8.35 -4.64 -3.10
CA TRP A 214 8.33 -5.02 -4.52
C TRP A 214 9.22 -6.24 -4.80
N TRP A 215 10.47 -6.21 -4.34
CA TRP A 215 11.42 -7.31 -4.58
C TRP A 215 11.20 -8.54 -3.71
N THR A 216 10.21 -8.50 -2.82
CA THR A 216 9.84 -9.62 -1.96
C THR A 216 8.39 -10.05 -2.21
N ALA A 217 7.41 -9.39 -1.58
CA ALA A 217 6.01 -9.76 -1.63
C ALA A 217 5.40 -9.72 -3.05
N GLU A 218 5.88 -8.82 -3.93
CA GLU A 218 5.36 -8.71 -5.29
C GLU A 218 6.11 -9.57 -6.31
N TYR A 219 7.44 -9.51 -6.32
CA TYR A 219 8.31 -10.11 -7.35
C TYR A 219 9.44 -10.96 -6.74
N GLY A 220 9.21 -11.55 -5.58
CA GLY A 220 10.17 -12.41 -4.90
C GLY A 220 10.15 -13.87 -5.37
N LEU A 221 11.33 -14.48 -5.30
CA LEU A 221 11.59 -15.91 -5.50
C LEU A 221 12.18 -16.53 -4.23
N VAL A 222 12.02 -17.84 -4.04
CA VAL A 222 12.54 -18.56 -2.85
C VAL A 222 13.19 -19.89 -3.20
N GLY A 223 14.30 -20.25 -2.56
CA GLY A 223 15.06 -21.49 -2.78
C GLY A 223 16.50 -21.22 -3.21
N THR A 224 17.02 -22.03 -4.13
CA THR A 224 18.37 -21.83 -4.69
C THR A 224 18.33 -20.87 -5.87
N LEU A 225 19.47 -20.25 -6.20
CA LEU A 225 19.56 -19.36 -7.36
C LEU A 225 19.34 -20.09 -8.70
N ASP A 226 19.69 -21.38 -8.76
CA ASP A 226 19.60 -22.22 -9.97
C ASP A 226 18.21 -22.83 -10.18
N ASP A 227 17.49 -23.14 -9.10
CA ASP A 227 16.12 -23.70 -9.15
C ASP A 227 15.20 -23.03 -8.10
N PRO A 228 14.91 -21.72 -8.26
CA PRO A 228 14.02 -21.01 -7.36
C PRO A 228 12.55 -21.35 -7.61
N ARG A 229 11.72 -21.17 -6.58
CA ARG A 229 10.26 -21.25 -6.61
C ARG A 229 9.63 -19.87 -6.54
N ILE A 230 8.46 -19.73 -7.16
CA ILE A 230 7.72 -18.46 -7.21
C ILE A 230 6.88 -18.29 -5.93
N TYR A 231 6.95 -17.11 -5.31
CA TYR A 231 6.05 -16.72 -4.22
C TYR A 231 5.52 -15.27 -4.32
N GLY A 232 6.16 -14.39 -5.10
CA GLY A 232 5.71 -13.01 -5.29
C GLY A 232 4.37 -12.90 -6.02
N ALA A 233 3.46 -12.08 -5.52
CA ALA A 233 2.08 -11.95 -6.02
C ALA A 233 1.97 -11.50 -7.47
N GLY A 234 2.84 -10.59 -7.94
CA GLY A 234 2.91 -10.17 -9.34
C GLY A 234 3.25 -11.32 -10.27
N LEU A 235 4.17 -12.20 -9.85
CA LEU A 235 4.54 -13.41 -10.60
C LEU A 235 3.44 -14.48 -10.56
N LEU A 236 2.67 -14.57 -9.48
CA LEU A 236 1.60 -15.55 -9.30
C LEU A 236 0.31 -15.18 -10.03
N SER A 237 0.17 -13.93 -10.47
CA SER A 237 -1.07 -13.38 -11.03
C SER A 237 -0.95 -12.89 -12.49
N SER A 238 0.25 -12.94 -13.07
CA SER A 238 0.49 -12.68 -14.49
C SER A 238 1.01 -13.93 -15.19
N ILE A 239 0.28 -14.36 -16.23
CA ILE A 239 0.68 -15.53 -17.05
C ILE A 239 2.05 -15.30 -17.70
N GLY A 240 2.28 -14.10 -18.23
CA GLY A 240 3.54 -13.74 -18.89
C GLY A 240 4.72 -13.77 -17.91
N GLU A 241 4.59 -13.09 -16.77
CA GLU A 241 5.66 -13.04 -15.76
C GLU A 241 5.92 -14.40 -15.11
N ALA A 242 4.88 -15.19 -14.82
CA ALA A 242 5.02 -16.54 -14.26
C ALA A 242 5.91 -17.45 -15.12
N VAL A 243 5.91 -17.26 -16.44
CA VAL A 243 6.78 -17.98 -17.38
C VAL A 243 8.13 -17.29 -17.52
N HIS A 244 8.15 -15.97 -17.70
CA HIS A 244 9.35 -15.19 -17.98
C HIS A 244 10.36 -15.21 -16.82
N CYS A 245 9.90 -15.11 -15.57
CA CYS A 245 10.73 -14.97 -14.38
C CYS A 245 11.78 -16.08 -14.20
N LEU A 246 11.49 -17.31 -14.64
CA LEU A 246 12.38 -18.46 -14.53
C LEU A 246 13.29 -18.67 -15.75
N THR A 247 13.17 -17.85 -16.79
CA THR A 247 14.03 -17.94 -17.98
C THR A 247 15.43 -17.36 -17.72
N PRO A 248 16.47 -17.73 -18.50
CA PRO A 248 17.80 -17.13 -18.38
C PRO A 248 17.86 -15.62 -18.67
N ALA A 249 16.80 -15.04 -19.26
CA ALA A 249 16.73 -13.60 -19.53
C ALA A 249 16.60 -12.75 -18.26
N VAL A 250 16.07 -13.33 -17.18
CA VAL A 250 15.89 -12.66 -15.89
C VAL A 250 17.04 -13.00 -14.98
N ARG A 251 17.72 -11.99 -14.42
CA ARG A 251 18.85 -12.19 -13.51
C ARG A 251 18.37 -12.58 -12.11
N LYS A 252 18.92 -13.65 -11.54
CA LYS A 252 18.60 -14.11 -10.17
C LYS A 252 19.68 -13.58 -9.22
N LEU A 253 19.27 -12.78 -8.25
CA LEU A 253 20.15 -12.18 -7.26
C LEU A 253 19.84 -12.76 -5.87
N PRO A 254 20.82 -13.01 -5.01
CA PRO A 254 20.54 -13.38 -3.62
C PRO A 254 19.83 -12.22 -2.91
N LEU A 255 18.82 -12.53 -2.09
CA LEU A 255 18.13 -11.51 -1.32
C LEU A 255 19.02 -10.97 -0.19
N ASP A 256 19.14 -9.64 -0.14
CA ASP A 256 19.76 -8.90 0.96
C ASP A 256 19.12 -7.49 1.08
N PRO A 257 19.40 -6.72 2.16
CA PRO A 257 18.75 -5.42 2.38
C PRO A 257 19.01 -4.35 1.31
N THR A 258 20.02 -4.52 0.46
CA THR A 258 20.30 -3.59 -0.65
C THR A 258 19.25 -3.66 -1.76
N CYS A 259 18.37 -4.66 -1.75
CA CYS A 259 17.22 -4.69 -2.66
C CYS A 259 16.34 -3.42 -2.51
N ALA A 260 16.29 -2.83 -1.32
CA ALA A 260 15.59 -1.57 -1.05
C ALA A 260 16.16 -0.36 -1.84
N ASP A 261 17.37 -0.48 -2.38
CA ASP A 261 18.04 0.56 -3.16
C ASP A 261 17.88 0.34 -4.69
N VAL A 262 17.32 -0.80 -5.11
CA VAL A 262 17.11 -1.13 -6.53
C VAL A 262 15.73 -0.63 -6.99
N ALA A 263 15.73 0.31 -7.93
CA ALA A 263 14.49 0.80 -8.55
C ALA A 263 13.89 -0.22 -9.54
N TYR A 264 12.58 -0.11 -9.79
CA TYR A 264 11.82 -0.96 -10.71
C TYR A 264 10.94 -0.12 -11.65
N ASP A 265 10.52 -0.73 -12.76
CA ASP A 265 9.56 -0.17 -13.72
C ASP A 265 8.31 -1.05 -13.75
N ILE A 266 7.17 -0.48 -13.35
CA ILE A 266 5.88 -1.17 -13.29
C ILE A 266 5.26 -1.40 -14.68
N THR A 267 5.82 -0.82 -15.74
CA THR A 267 5.23 -0.88 -17.08
C THR A 267 5.84 -1.99 -17.94
N ARG A 268 6.81 -2.74 -17.40
CA ARG A 268 7.60 -3.74 -18.13
C ARG A 268 7.79 -4.99 -17.29
N MET A 269 8.13 -6.10 -17.96
CA MET A 269 8.55 -7.32 -17.27
C MET A 269 9.88 -7.09 -16.53
N GLN A 270 10.03 -7.72 -15.38
CA GLN A 270 11.15 -7.48 -14.48
C GLN A 270 12.45 -8.13 -15.01
N PRO A 271 13.53 -7.36 -15.25
CA PRO A 271 14.76 -7.91 -15.80
C PRO A 271 15.64 -8.63 -14.76
N GLN A 272 15.33 -8.48 -13.47
CA GLN A 272 15.99 -9.12 -12.36
C GLN A 272 14.99 -9.41 -11.25
N LEU A 273 15.28 -10.45 -10.45
CA LEU A 273 14.50 -10.84 -9.29
C LEU A 273 15.44 -11.27 -8.16
N PHE A 274 14.97 -11.09 -6.93
CA PHE A 274 15.69 -11.51 -5.73
C PHE A 274 15.19 -12.86 -5.22
N VAL A 275 16.12 -13.72 -4.84
CA VAL A 275 15.88 -15.08 -4.37
C VAL A 275 16.22 -15.15 -2.88
N ALA A 276 15.20 -15.34 -2.05
CA ALA A 276 15.37 -15.66 -0.64
C ALA A 276 15.78 -17.14 -0.50
N ARG A 277 16.63 -17.46 0.47
CA ARG A 277 16.98 -18.86 0.80
C ARG A 277 15.72 -19.62 1.25
N ASP A 278 14.95 -18.97 2.12
CA ASP A 278 13.74 -19.44 2.79
C ASP A 278 12.92 -18.22 3.25
N PHE A 279 11.77 -18.44 3.90
CA PHE A 279 10.96 -17.35 4.43
C PHE A 279 11.53 -16.68 5.68
N ASP A 280 12.47 -17.31 6.40
CA ASP A 280 13.12 -16.70 7.56
C ASP A 280 14.04 -15.56 7.11
N GLN A 281 14.72 -15.72 5.97
CA GLN A 281 15.54 -14.64 5.40
C GLN A 281 14.73 -13.38 5.07
N LEU A 282 13.42 -13.50 4.77
CA LEU A 282 12.57 -12.33 4.56
C LEU A 282 12.52 -11.45 5.82
N PHE A 283 12.42 -12.08 7.00
CA PHE A 283 12.47 -11.38 8.28
C PHE A 283 13.86 -10.83 8.59
N GLU A 284 14.93 -11.59 8.34
CA GLU A 284 16.31 -11.12 8.52
C GLU A 284 16.55 -9.81 7.75
N VAL A 285 16.10 -9.77 6.50
CA VAL A 285 16.27 -8.61 5.61
C VAL A 285 15.37 -7.45 6.02
N LEU A 286 14.10 -7.72 6.38
CA LEU A 286 13.18 -6.71 6.87
C LEU A 286 13.69 -6.08 8.17
N ASP A 287 14.24 -6.88 9.09
CA ASP A 287 14.79 -6.39 10.36
C ASP A 287 16.05 -5.55 10.18
N ALA A 288 16.95 -6.00 9.32
CA ALA A 288 18.14 -5.23 8.97
C ALA A 288 17.76 -3.88 8.32
N PHE A 289 16.77 -3.87 7.42
CA PHE A 289 16.24 -2.64 6.84
C PHE A 289 15.60 -1.74 7.90
N THR A 290 14.74 -2.32 8.74
CA THR A 290 13.98 -1.60 9.78
C THR A 290 14.87 -0.94 10.81
N ALA A 291 15.97 -1.60 11.22
CA ALA A 291 16.96 -1.05 12.14
C ALA A 291 17.60 0.26 11.61
N GLY A 292 17.60 0.46 10.29
CA GLY A 292 18.10 1.65 9.63
C GLY A 292 17.12 2.83 9.60
N LEU A 293 15.85 2.63 9.92
CA LEU A 293 14.79 3.63 9.75
C LEU A 293 14.67 4.61 10.92
N SER A 294 14.15 5.79 10.63
CA SER A 294 14.00 6.93 11.56
C SER A 294 13.18 6.61 12.80
N TRP A 295 12.15 5.77 12.69
CA TRP A 295 11.31 5.37 13.84
C TRP A 295 11.99 4.39 14.79
N ARG A 296 13.04 3.71 14.34
CA ARG A 296 13.89 2.86 15.20
C ARG A 296 15.08 3.63 15.77
N ARG A 297 15.64 4.55 14.99
CA ARG A 297 16.87 5.27 15.34
C ARG A 297 16.62 6.56 16.13
N GLY A 298 15.55 7.28 15.82
CA GLY A 298 15.27 8.60 16.39
C GLY A 298 16.39 9.60 16.12
N GLY A 299 16.61 10.49 17.10
CA GLY A 299 17.73 11.43 17.14
C GLY A 299 17.90 12.30 15.90
N ASP A 300 19.13 12.69 15.60
CA ASP A 300 19.48 13.51 14.45
C ASP A 300 19.19 12.83 13.12
N HIS A 301 19.26 11.49 13.07
CA HIS A 301 18.94 10.74 11.86
C HIS A 301 17.48 10.95 11.46
N GLY A 302 16.57 10.72 12.40
CA GLY A 302 15.14 10.91 12.17
C GLY A 302 14.77 12.38 11.90
N LEU A 303 15.38 13.32 12.64
CA LEU A 303 15.15 14.74 12.40
C LEU A 303 15.62 15.20 11.00
N GLU A 304 16.75 14.69 10.53
CA GLU A 304 17.25 15.04 9.20
C GLU A 304 16.38 14.44 8.10
N GLU A 305 15.94 13.18 8.22
CA GLU A 305 15.01 12.57 7.27
C GLU A 305 13.67 13.33 7.25
N ALA A 306 13.08 13.61 8.42
CA ALA A 306 11.84 14.38 8.54
C ALA A 306 11.96 15.77 7.90
N ARG A 307 13.08 16.49 8.14
CA ARG A 307 13.34 17.80 7.52
C ARG A 307 13.48 17.70 5.99
N ARG A 308 14.24 16.71 5.50
CA ARG A 308 14.45 16.48 4.05
C ARG A 308 13.17 16.06 3.33
N SER A 309 12.31 15.32 4.01
CA SER A 309 11.03 14.84 3.49
C SER A 309 10.05 15.97 3.17
N ARG A 310 10.07 17.07 3.95
CA ARG A 310 9.10 18.18 3.88
C ARG A 310 7.64 17.71 4.03
N SER A 311 7.44 16.56 4.67
CA SER A 311 6.14 15.96 4.95
C SER A 311 5.80 16.02 6.44
N VAL A 312 4.57 15.63 6.78
CA VAL A 312 4.13 15.51 8.17
C VAL A 312 4.74 14.27 8.80
N ASN A 313 5.39 14.46 9.94
CA ASN A 313 6.05 13.42 10.72
C ASN A 313 5.62 13.55 12.18
N HIS A 314 5.82 12.51 12.97
CA HIS A 314 5.64 12.59 14.42
C HIS A 314 6.92 12.26 15.19
N LEU A 315 7.22 13.11 16.17
CA LEU A 315 8.38 13.03 17.04
C LEU A 315 7.94 12.49 18.40
N ALA A 316 8.49 11.36 18.83
CA ALA A 316 8.24 10.78 20.15
C ALA A 316 9.23 11.34 21.17
N LEU A 317 8.75 12.22 22.05
CA LEU A 317 9.55 12.89 23.08
C LEU A 317 9.64 12.03 24.35
N SER A 318 10.64 12.34 25.17
CA SER A 318 10.73 11.82 26.54
C SER A 318 9.49 12.22 27.35
N GLY A 319 8.96 11.31 28.18
CA GLY A 319 7.71 11.54 28.93
C GLY A 319 6.42 11.18 28.17
N GLY A 320 6.55 10.52 27.01
CA GLY A 320 5.43 9.90 26.29
C GLY A 320 4.54 10.86 25.52
N ARG A 321 4.99 12.12 25.33
CA ARG A 321 4.34 13.07 24.43
C ARG A 321 4.84 12.87 23.01
N GLU A 322 3.95 13.07 22.05
CA GLU A 322 4.24 12.98 20.63
C GLU A 322 3.84 14.30 19.96
N LEU A 323 4.68 14.79 19.06
CA LEU A 323 4.39 16.01 18.30
C LEU A 323 4.31 15.67 16.82
N THR A 324 3.14 15.88 16.22
CA THR A 324 2.90 15.67 14.80
C THR A 324 2.95 17.00 14.06
N GLY A 325 3.87 17.16 13.11
CA GLY A 325 4.01 18.38 12.31
C GLY A 325 5.11 18.24 11.25
N LYS A 326 5.42 19.33 10.56
CA LYS A 326 6.54 19.36 9.59
C LYS A 326 7.78 19.90 10.27
N VAL A 327 8.90 19.17 10.20
CA VAL A 327 10.18 19.64 10.74
C VAL A 327 10.75 20.71 9.80
N ALA A 328 10.82 21.95 10.29
CA ALA A 328 11.26 23.11 9.51
C ALA A 328 12.77 23.33 9.61
N GLU A 329 13.29 23.33 10.84
CA GLU A 329 14.67 23.71 11.13
C GLU A 329 15.25 22.90 12.29
N ARG A 330 16.56 22.62 12.22
CA ARG A 330 17.34 22.01 13.30
C ARG A 330 18.48 22.95 13.66
N ILE A 331 18.59 23.27 14.94
CA ILE A 331 19.69 24.06 15.49
C ILE A 331 20.64 23.11 16.22
N PRO A 332 21.90 22.96 15.75
CA PRO A 332 22.84 22.01 16.36
C PRO A 332 23.28 22.47 17.75
N ALA A 333 23.65 21.51 18.58
CA ALA A 333 24.34 21.72 19.84
C ALA A 333 25.87 21.68 19.64
N ALA A 334 26.63 22.22 20.60
CA ALA A 334 28.09 22.17 20.56
C ALA A 334 28.66 20.75 20.80
N ALA A 335 27.89 19.89 21.45
CA ALA A 335 28.25 18.51 21.76
C ALA A 335 26.98 17.63 21.75
N GLU A 336 27.19 16.31 21.71
CA GLU A 336 26.11 15.32 21.78
C GLU A 336 25.38 15.43 23.13
N LEU A 337 24.04 15.47 23.07
CA LEU A 337 23.15 15.67 24.22
C LEU A 337 22.58 14.35 24.73
N ALA A 338 22.34 13.41 23.82
CA ALA A 338 21.90 12.04 24.06
C ALA A 338 22.38 11.16 22.89
N PRO A 339 22.41 9.82 23.02
CA PRO A 339 22.90 8.94 21.96
C PRO A 339 22.24 9.21 20.60
N GLY A 340 23.04 9.62 19.62
CA GLY A 340 22.59 9.95 18.27
C GLY A 340 21.86 11.30 18.14
N LEU A 341 21.94 12.17 19.16
CA LEU A 341 21.26 13.47 19.20
C LEU A 341 22.23 14.59 19.58
N SER A 342 22.62 15.36 18.57
CA SER A 342 23.44 16.58 18.66
C SER A 342 22.66 17.82 18.19
N THR A 343 21.33 17.72 18.10
CA THR A 343 20.42 18.86 17.88
C THR A 343 20.03 19.47 19.22
N ALA A 344 20.26 20.76 19.42
CA ALA A 344 19.85 21.49 20.63
C ALA A 344 18.37 21.87 20.57
N LEU A 345 17.87 22.25 19.39
CA LEU A 345 16.52 22.72 19.20
C LEU A 345 15.99 22.32 17.82
N VAL A 346 14.72 21.93 17.75
CA VAL A 346 14.00 21.72 16.48
C VAL A 346 12.75 22.60 16.44
N ARG A 347 12.50 23.20 15.27
CA ARG A 347 11.27 23.93 14.97
C ARG A 347 10.35 23.08 14.11
N LEU A 348 9.08 23.06 14.48
CA LEU A 348 8.02 22.47 13.68
C LEU A 348 7.08 23.57 13.19
N ASP A 349 6.76 23.52 11.90
CA ASP A 349 5.76 24.39 11.28
C ASP A 349 4.35 23.90 11.61
N GLY A 350 3.47 24.86 11.93
CA GLY A 350 2.05 24.64 12.14
C GLY A 350 1.32 24.17 10.87
N PRO A 351 0.22 23.40 10.99
CA PRO A 351 -0.38 22.95 12.25
C PRO A 351 0.44 21.85 12.93
N VAL A 352 0.51 21.86 14.28
CA VAL A 352 1.13 20.81 15.09
C VAL A 352 0.12 20.17 16.03
N LEU A 353 -0.05 18.85 15.95
CA LEU A 353 -0.90 18.10 16.89
C LEU A 353 -0.03 17.50 18.00
N VAL A 354 -0.39 17.82 19.23
CA VAL A 354 0.14 17.13 20.41
C VAL A 354 -0.65 15.85 20.62
N SER A 355 0.03 14.74 20.82
CA SER A 355 -0.58 13.43 21.07
C SER A 355 0.08 12.75 22.28
N ARG A 356 -0.61 11.74 22.80
CA ARG A 356 -0.10 10.82 23.81
C ARG A 356 -0.62 9.42 23.51
N GLU A 357 0.27 8.44 23.50
CA GLU A 357 -0.06 7.03 23.20
C GLU A 357 -0.82 6.90 21.86
N GLY A 358 -0.41 7.69 20.85
CA GLY A 358 -1.02 7.69 19.52
C GLY A 358 -2.42 8.30 19.45
N ARG A 359 -2.80 9.15 20.41
CA ARG A 359 -4.10 9.86 20.44
C ARG A 359 -3.91 11.35 20.57
N GLY A 360 -4.55 12.13 19.69
CA GLY A 360 -4.47 13.59 19.70
C GLY A 360 -5.10 14.23 20.96
N GLU A 361 -4.35 15.13 21.59
CA GLU A 361 -4.79 15.98 22.70
C GLU A 361 -5.40 17.28 22.14
N GLY A 362 -6.65 17.21 21.67
CA GLY A 362 -7.42 18.40 21.25
C GLY A 362 -7.24 18.80 19.78
N LYS A 363 -7.25 20.12 19.53
CA LYS A 363 -7.09 20.68 18.17
C LYS A 363 -5.61 20.97 17.90
N PRO A 364 -5.13 20.83 16.65
CA PRO A 364 -3.78 21.21 16.30
C PRO A 364 -3.51 22.68 16.61
N TRP A 365 -2.30 22.95 17.12
CA TRP A 365 -1.76 24.27 17.29
C TRP A 365 -1.44 24.88 15.92
N PRO A 366 -1.96 26.06 15.57
CA PRO A 366 -1.76 26.65 14.25
C PRO A 366 -0.39 27.33 14.07
N GLY A 367 0.28 27.67 15.17
CA GLY A 367 1.56 28.35 15.15
C GLY A 367 2.76 27.40 15.11
N GLU A 368 3.95 27.96 15.30
CA GLU A 368 5.18 27.18 15.41
C GLU A 368 5.29 26.48 16.75
N VAL A 369 6.01 25.35 16.76
CA VAL A 369 6.39 24.61 17.96
C VAL A 369 7.90 24.50 18.04
N VAL A 370 8.43 24.76 19.22
CA VAL A 370 9.85 24.66 19.54
C VAL A 370 10.04 23.48 20.49
N VAL A 371 10.93 22.57 20.13
CA VAL A 371 11.38 21.49 21.03
C VAL A 371 12.85 21.72 21.32
N ALA A 372 13.17 21.93 22.59
CA ALA A 372 14.53 22.02 23.08
C ALA A 372 14.97 20.69 23.71
N PHE A 373 16.21 20.28 23.44
CA PHE A 373 16.73 19.02 23.95
C PHE A 373 17.64 19.25 25.16
N GLY A 374 17.33 18.56 26.25
CA GLY A 374 18.03 18.67 27.53
C GLY A 374 17.13 18.28 28.70
N ASP A 375 17.59 18.61 29.91
CA ASP A 375 16.90 18.28 31.16
C ASP A 375 16.55 19.57 31.90
N ALA A 376 15.35 20.09 31.65
CA ALA A 376 14.82 21.27 32.32
C ALA A 376 13.29 21.24 32.34
N GLU A 377 12.70 21.88 33.34
CA GLU A 377 11.26 22.06 33.45
C GLU A 377 10.87 23.49 33.10
N VAL A 378 9.89 23.63 32.20
CA VAL A 378 9.23 24.90 31.94
C VAL A 378 8.07 25.02 32.93
N PRO A 379 7.96 26.12 33.71
CA PRO A 379 6.84 26.30 34.63
C PRO A 379 5.52 26.33 33.84
N ASP A 380 4.41 25.87 34.44
CA ASP A 380 3.10 25.94 33.78
C ASP A 380 2.69 27.40 33.50
N ARG A 381 2.95 28.31 34.46
CA ARG A 381 2.74 29.76 34.30
C ARG A 381 3.85 30.57 34.96
N GLY A 382 4.27 31.64 34.30
CA GLY A 382 5.24 32.61 34.84
C GLY A 382 6.51 32.74 33.99
N PRO A 383 7.42 33.65 34.38
CA PRO A 383 8.67 33.84 33.68
C PRO A 383 9.60 32.64 33.87
N PHE A 384 10.42 32.35 32.87
CA PHE A 384 11.49 31.35 32.94
C PHE A 384 12.79 31.86 32.32
N ASP A 385 13.91 31.34 32.83
CA ASP A 385 15.27 31.51 32.30
C ASP A 385 15.99 30.18 32.47
N LEU A 386 16.08 29.42 31.38
CA LEU A 386 16.59 28.05 31.37
C LEU A 386 17.95 28.02 30.69
N ALA A 387 18.93 27.42 31.36
CA ALA A 387 20.20 27.03 30.76
C ALA A 387 20.16 25.53 30.45
N LEU A 388 20.24 25.20 29.17
CA LEU A 388 20.23 23.84 28.65
C LEU A 388 21.63 23.43 28.19
N PRO A 389 21.92 22.11 28.08
CA PRO A 389 23.20 21.65 27.60
C PRO A 389 23.48 22.11 26.15
N GLY A 390 24.74 22.09 25.74
CA GLY A 390 25.14 22.60 24.41
C GLY A 390 25.14 24.14 24.31
N GLY A 391 25.14 24.85 25.45
CA GLY A 391 25.24 26.31 25.51
C GLY A 391 23.95 27.04 25.14
N LEU A 392 22.82 26.34 25.09
CA LEU A 392 21.50 26.89 24.77
C LEU A 392 20.91 27.56 26.02
N ALA A 393 20.48 28.82 25.90
CA ALA A 393 19.71 29.51 26.91
C ALA A 393 18.35 29.92 26.35
N LEU A 394 17.27 29.65 27.07
CA LEU A 394 15.89 29.96 26.70
C LEU A 394 15.24 30.85 27.76
N ARG A 395 14.61 31.94 27.35
CA ARG A 395 13.90 32.88 28.22
C ARG A 395 12.54 33.20 27.66
N GLY A 396 11.57 33.45 28.54
CA GLY A 396 10.23 33.86 28.13
C GLY A 396 9.24 33.80 29.28
N PHE A 397 7.96 33.80 28.94
CA PHE A 397 6.87 33.71 29.90
C PHE A 397 5.89 32.60 29.49
N ALA A 398 5.70 31.60 30.35
CA ALA A 398 4.74 30.52 30.14
C ALA A 398 3.33 30.97 30.52
N VAL A 399 2.33 30.65 29.69
CA VAL A 399 0.92 31.02 29.88
C VAL A 399 -0.01 29.83 30.17
N GLY A 400 0.53 28.61 30.20
CA GLY A 400 -0.17 27.36 30.46
C GLY A 400 -0.17 26.42 29.26
N GLY A 401 -0.22 25.11 29.51
CA GLY A 401 -0.38 24.11 28.43
C GLY A 401 0.82 24.01 27.46
N GLY A 402 1.99 24.51 27.86
CA GLY A 402 3.20 24.56 27.03
C GLY A 402 3.32 25.81 26.15
N GLU A 403 2.32 26.69 26.15
CA GLU A 403 2.36 27.95 25.40
C GLU A 403 3.28 28.96 26.10
N VAL A 404 4.14 29.61 25.30
CA VAL A 404 5.11 30.62 25.76
C VAL A 404 5.03 31.88 24.91
N VAL A 405 5.21 33.03 25.55
CA VAL A 405 5.29 34.37 24.93
C VAL A 405 6.61 35.06 25.30
N ASP A 406 7.02 36.03 24.49
CA ASP A 406 8.35 36.68 24.56
C ASP A 406 9.48 35.64 24.60
N LEU A 407 9.32 34.55 23.84
CA LEU A 407 10.33 33.49 23.75
C LEU A 407 11.58 34.04 23.06
N ARG A 408 12.71 33.91 23.74
CA ARG A 408 14.03 34.30 23.26
C ARG A 408 15.00 33.15 23.50
N ALA A 409 15.90 32.95 22.55
CA ALA A 409 16.96 31.98 22.70
C ALA A 409 18.31 32.59 22.36
N SER A 410 19.35 32.05 23.00
CA SER A 410 20.72 32.30 22.60
C SER A 410 21.53 31.01 22.71
N ARG A 411 22.59 30.90 21.90
CA ARG A 411 23.57 29.83 21.98
C ARG A 411 24.95 30.43 22.17
N GLU A 412 25.62 30.07 23.26
CA GLU A 412 26.93 30.63 23.61
C GLU A 412 26.91 32.18 23.60
N GLY A 413 25.80 32.76 24.08
CA GLY A 413 25.58 34.22 24.11
C GLY A 413 25.20 34.86 22.78
N ARG A 414 25.15 34.11 21.67
CA ARG A 414 24.67 34.61 20.37
C ARG A 414 23.16 34.41 20.26
N PRO A 415 22.36 35.45 19.96
CA PRO A 415 20.92 35.31 19.76
C PRO A 415 20.58 34.29 18.66
N LEU A 416 19.52 33.52 18.89
CA LEU A 416 18.88 32.67 17.89
C LEU A 416 17.55 33.29 17.48
N GLU A 417 17.22 33.23 16.19
CA GLU A 417 15.91 33.65 15.69
C GLU A 417 14.87 32.57 16.02
N LEU A 418 13.95 32.90 16.93
CA LEU A 418 12.80 32.06 17.28
C LEU A 418 11.52 32.88 17.21
N PRO A 419 10.35 32.22 17.02
CA PRO A 419 9.07 32.87 17.22
C PRO A 419 8.95 33.39 18.66
N THR A 420 8.42 34.61 18.80
CA THR A 420 8.15 35.19 20.12
C THR A 420 6.96 34.53 20.82
N TRP A 421 6.13 33.79 20.08
CA TRP A 421 4.96 33.05 20.55
C TRP A 421 4.93 31.66 19.92
N ALA A 422 4.97 30.62 20.75
CA ALA A 422 5.02 29.22 20.32
C ALA A 422 4.56 28.27 21.43
N LEU A 423 4.39 26.99 21.10
CA LEU A 423 4.48 25.95 22.12
C LEU A 423 5.95 25.58 22.33
N LEU A 424 6.37 25.46 23.59
CA LEU A 424 7.69 25.01 23.98
C LEU A 424 7.61 23.66 24.68
N PHE A 425 8.37 22.69 24.17
CA PHE A 425 8.58 21.40 24.80
C PHE A 425 10.07 21.21 25.11
N VAL A 426 10.37 20.59 26.24
CA VAL A 426 11.72 20.14 26.60
C VAL A 426 11.74 18.62 26.60
N SER A 427 12.73 18.02 25.98
CA SER A 427 12.88 16.56 25.92
C SER A 427 14.32 16.13 26.15
N ARG A 428 14.53 15.08 26.95
CA ARG A 428 15.87 14.54 27.22
C ARG A 428 16.44 13.74 26.04
N ASP A 429 15.56 13.10 25.28
CA ASP A 429 15.90 12.27 24.13
C ASP A 429 14.86 12.44 23.02
N LEU A 430 15.14 11.83 21.85
CA LEU A 430 14.19 11.69 20.76
C LEU A 430 14.27 10.25 20.27
N ARG A 431 13.39 9.38 20.78
CA ARG A 431 13.51 7.93 20.60
C ARG A 431 13.06 7.44 19.24
N SER A 432 12.11 8.15 18.64
CA SER A 432 11.50 7.78 17.37
C SER A 432 11.05 9.02 16.62
N VAL A 433 11.27 8.99 15.31
CA VAL A 433 10.67 9.90 14.35
C VAL A 433 10.05 9.06 13.25
N ALA A 434 8.74 9.12 13.04
CA ALA A 434 8.06 8.31 12.04
C ALA A 434 7.24 9.18 11.09
N GLY A 435 7.01 8.62 9.90
CA GLY A 435 6.14 9.21 8.90
C GLY A 435 4.71 9.30 9.40
N GLY A 436 4.01 10.35 8.98
CA GLY A 436 2.61 10.52 9.32
C GLY A 436 2.37 10.99 10.76
N PRO A 437 1.10 11.04 11.19
CA PRO A 437 0.71 11.53 12.49
C PRO A 437 0.77 10.41 13.52
N ALA A 438 1.08 10.75 14.77
CA ALA A 438 1.03 9.77 15.87
C ALA A 438 -0.40 9.22 16.07
N ASP A 439 -1.42 10.04 15.80
CA ASP A 439 -2.82 9.64 15.71
C ASP A 439 -3.23 9.54 14.23
N PRO A 440 -3.31 8.32 13.65
CA PRO A 440 -3.69 8.13 12.25
C PRO A 440 -5.05 8.74 11.89
N GLY A 441 -5.98 8.78 12.84
CA GLY A 441 -7.30 9.38 12.65
C GLY A 441 -7.27 10.90 12.51
N ALA A 442 -6.18 11.55 12.92
CA ALA A 442 -5.98 12.98 12.73
C ALA A 442 -5.56 13.35 11.31
N TRP A 443 -5.07 12.39 10.51
CA TRP A 443 -4.59 12.64 9.15
C TRP A 443 -5.66 13.37 8.34
N ASP A 444 -6.82 12.74 8.15
CA ASP A 444 -7.91 13.25 7.32
C ASP A 444 -8.53 14.54 7.86
N ARG A 445 -8.48 14.72 9.18
CA ARG A 445 -9.15 15.81 9.86
C ARG A 445 -8.34 17.11 9.80
N TRP A 446 -7.01 17.00 9.80
CA TRP A 446 -6.15 18.15 10.06
C TRP A 446 -4.93 18.26 9.13
N PHE A 447 -4.44 17.16 8.58
CA PHE A 447 -3.19 17.11 7.82
C PHE A 447 -3.38 16.68 6.36
N GLY A 448 -4.53 16.07 6.05
CA GLY A 448 -4.84 15.54 4.74
C GLY A 448 -5.45 16.60 3.84
N GLU A 449 -4.73 16.97 2.78
CA GLU A 449 -5.30 17.56 1.56
C GLU A 449 -5.94 16.49 0.66
N HIS A 450 -6.31 15.32 1.20
CA HIS A 450 -6.96 14.25 0.44
C HIS A 450 -8.48 14.49 0.30
N GLY A 451 -8.87 15.73 -0.01
CA GLY A 451 -10.24 16.13 -0.34
C GLY A 451 -10.75 15.55 -1.66
N THR A 452 -9.99 14.65 -2.29
CA THR A 452 -10.23 14.12 -3.63
C THR A 452 -10.28 12.59 -3.65
N PHE A 453 -10.51 11.91 -2.53
CA PHE A 453 -11.08 10.55 -2.56
C PHE A 453 -12.61 10.65 -2.56
N THR A 454 -13.15 11.45 -3.48
CA THR A 454 -14.53 11.25 -3.90
C THR A 454 -14.54 9.92 -4.63
N ALA A 455 -15.26 8.93 -4.11
CA ALA A 455 -15.56 7.68 -4.80
C ALA A 455 -15.98 8.04 -6.24
N GLY A 456 -15.05 7.87 -7.18
CA GLY A 456 -15.13 8.54 -8.46
C GLY A 456 -16.34 8.03 -9.23
N GLU A 457 -17.26 8.93 -9.57
CA GLU A 457 -18.31 8.63 -10.55
C GLU A 457 -17.70 8.08 -11.86
N GLY A 458 -16.45 8.42 -12.19
CA GLY A 458 -15.70 7.93 -13.34
C GLY A 458 -15.52 6.40 -13.37
N GLU A 459 -15.02 5.78 -12.30
CA GLU A 459 -14.82 4.32 -12.23
C GLU A 459 -16.15 3.56 -12.25
N ALA A 460 -17.16 4.08 -11.54
CA ALA A 460 -18.51 3.52 -11.58
C ALA A 460 -19.13 3.62 -13.00
N ARG A 461 -18.88 4.72 -13.74
CA ARG A 461 -19.29 4.90 -15.14
C ARG A 461 -18.51 3.99 -16.08
N ALA A 462 -17.20 3.78 -15.87
CA ALA A 462 -16.37 2.86 -16.63
C ALA A 462 -16.89 1.41 -16.51
N ARG A 463 -17.25 0.98 -15.30
CA ARG A 463 -17.90 -0.32 -15.07
C ARG A 463 -19.29 -0.40 -15.69
N ALA A 464 -20.10 0.65 -15.56
CA ALA A 464 -21.42 0.72 -16.20
C ALA A 464 -21.32 0.66 -17.73
N ARG A 465 -20.26 1.20 -18.34
CA ARG A 465 -19.95 1.02 -19.76
C ARG A 465 -19.40 -0.39 -20.05
N LYS A 466 -18.54 -0.99 -19.22
CA LYS A 466 -18.06 -2.38 -19.39
C LYS A 466 -19.23 -3.38 -19.44
N ALA A 467 -20.23 -3.20 -18.58
CA ALA A 467 -21.46 -3.99 -18.59
C ALA A 467 -22.35 -3.74 -19.83
N LYS A 468 -22.31 -2.52 -20.40
CA LYS A 468 -23.02 -2.14 -21.64
C LYS A 468 -22.22 -2.38 -22.92
N ALA A 469 -20.93 -2.76 -22.82
CA ALA A 469 -20.02 -2.86 -23.96
C ALA A 469 -20.20 -4.16 -24.75
N LEU A 470 -20.84 -5.18 -24.17
CA LEU A 470 -21.12 -6.43 -24.88
C LEU A 470 -22.40 -6.29 -25.71
N PRO A 471 -22.36 -6.60 -27.02
CA PRO A 471 -23.57 -6.78 -27.81
C PRO A 471 -24.54 -7.72 -27.06
N PRO A 472 -25.85 -7.39 -26.94
CA PRO A 472 -26.79 -8.20 -26.16
C PRO A 472 -26.81 -9.69 -26.52
N ALA A 473 -26.63 -10.00 -27.81
CA ALA A 473 -26.52 -11.37 -28.28
C ALA A 473 -25.26 -12.09 -27.75
N LEU A 474 -24.12 -11.40 -27.67
CA LEU A 474 -22.89 -11.95 -27.11
C LEU A 474 -23.01 -12.15 -25.59
N ALA A 475 -23.59 -11.18 -24.88
CA ALA A 475 -23.86 -11.30 -23.45
C ALA A 475 -24.75 -12.52 -23.14
N ALA A 476 -25.81 -12.74 -23.93
CA ALA A 476 -26.69 -13.90 -23.77
C ALA A 476 -25.99 -15.25 -23.99
N LEU A 477 -25.04 -15.33 -24.94
CA LEU A 477 -24.24 -16.55 -25.14
C LEU A 477 -23.35 -16.83 -23.93
N TYR A 478 -22.70 -15.80 -23.38
CA TYR A 478 -21.89 -15.91 -22.16
C TYR A 478 -22.72 -16.33 -20.94
N ASP A 479 -23.92 -15.76 -20.77
CA ASP A 479 -24.89 -16.18 -19.74
C ASP A 479 -25.28 -17.65 -19.88
N GLU A 480 -25.54 -18.10 -21.10
CA GLU A 480 -25.88 -19.49 -21.36
C GLU A 480 -24.72 -20.44 -21.07
N VAL A 481 -23.52 -20.14 -21.55
CA VAL A 481 -22.32 -20.96 -21.28
C VAL A 481 -22.06 -21.06 -19.77
N ARG A 482 -22.19 -19.95 -19.04
CA ARG A 482 -22.07 -19.95 -17.58
C ARG A 482 -23.09 -20.87 -16.93
N ARG A 483 -24.37 -20.79 -17.31
CA ARG A 483 -25.42 -21.67 -16.76
C ARG A 483 -25.16 -23.15 -17.05
N LEU A 484 -24.73 -23.49 -18.27
CA LEU A 484 -24.40 -24.88 -18.64
C LEU A 484 -23.22 -25.42 -17.83
N ARG A 485 -22.21 -24.58 -17.60
CA ARG A 485 -21.03 -24.91 -16.78
C ARG A 485 -21.38 -25.10 -15.31
N GLU A 486 -22.13 -24.17 -14.71
CA GLU A 486 -22.59 -24.26 -13.31
C GLU A 486 -23.52 -25.46 -13.08
N ALA A 487 -24.33 -25.82 -14.07
CA ALA A 487 -25.18 -27.00 -14.00
C ALA A 487 -24.43 -28.32 -14.23
N GLY A 488 -23.18 -28.28 -14.70
CA GLY A 488 -22.43 -29.46 -15.14
C GLY A 488 -23.14 -30.25 -16.26
N ARG A 489 -24.02 -29.60 -17.02
CA ARG A 489 -24.92 -30.23 -18.01
C ARG A 489 -25.02 -29.33 -19.23
N GLY A 490 -24.47 -29.79 -20.35
CA GLY A 490 -24.66 -29.20 -21.67
C GLY A 490 -24.58 -30.27 -22.73
N THR A 491 -25.61 -30.39 -23.57
CA THR A 491 -25.55 -31.36 -24.67
C THR A 491 -24.48 -30.90 -25.66
N ARG A 492 -23.72 -31.85 -26.22
CA ARG A 492 -22.72 -31.57 -27.26
C ARG A 492 -23.32 -30.75 -28.40
N GLU A 493 -24.55 -31.07 -28.81
CA GLU A 493 -25.31 -30.33 -29.81
C GLU A 493 -25.50 -28.86 -29.43
N ARG A 494 -25.89 -28.57 -28.17
CA ARG A 494 -26.10 -27.20 -27.73
C ARG A 494 -24.80 -26.41 -27.67
N LEU A 495 -23.72 -27.03 -27.18
CA LEU A 495 -22.39 -26.41 -27.15
C LEU A 495 -21.87 -26.10 -28.56
N LEU A 496 -22.08 -27.00 -29.53
CA LEU A 496 -21.74 -26.74 -30.93
C LEU A 496 -22.55 -25.58 -31.51
N ALA A 497 -23.85 -25.49 -31.22
CA ALA A 497 -24.70 -24.38 -31.65
C ALA A 497 -24.24 -23.03 -31.06
N ILE A 498 -23.83 -23.01 -29.78
CA ILE A 498 -23.25 -21.81 -29.15
C ILE A 498 -21.92 -21.44 -29.82
N ARG A 499 -21.07 -22.42 -30.13
CA ARG A 499 -19.79 -22.19 -30.83
C ARG A 499 -20.00 -21.59 -32.22
N GLU A 500 -21.00 -22.07 -32.95
CA GLU A 500 -21.41 -21.52 -34.25
C GLU A 500 -21.93 -20.09 -34.11
N ALA A 501 -22.78 -19.81 -33.11
CA ALA A 501 -23.26 -18.46 -32.84
C ALA A 501 -22.11 -17.50 -32.45
N ALA A 502 -21.10 -17.98 -31.73
CA ALA A 502 -19.89 -17.23 -31.42
C ALA A 502 -19.03 -16.88 -32.66
N ALA A 503 -19.28 -17.50 -33.81
CA ALA A 503 -18.63 -17.13 -35.07
C ALA A 503 -18.98 -15.69 -35.50
N ALA A 504 -20.17 -15.19 -35.12
CA ALA A 504 -20.61 -13.81 -35.39
C ALA A 504 -19.80 -12.75 -34.62
N PHE A 505 -19.00 -13.15 -33.63
CA PHE A 505 -18.19 -12.26 -32.80
C PHE A 505 -16.69 -12.64 -32.91
N PRO A 506 -16.04 -12.40 -34.06
CA PRO A 506 -14.66 -12.87 -34.31
C PRO A 506 -13.61 -12.29 -33.36
N GLY A 507 -13.85 -11.12 -32.76
CA GLY A 507 -12.98 -10.54 -31.74
C GLY A 507 -13.07 -11.21 -30.36
N ASP A 508 -14.11 -12.01 -30.10
CA ASP A 508 -14.31 -12.67 -28.81
C ASP A 508 -13.84 -14.13 -28.86
N TRP A 509 -12.53 -14.30 -28.70
CA TRP A 509 -11.90 -15.63 -28.66
C TRP A 509 -12.19 -16.38 -27.35
N LEU A 510 -12.48 -15.64 -26.26
CA LEU A 510 -12.67 -16.19 -24.92
C LEU A 510 -13.95 -17.03 -24.84
N LEU A 511 -15.05 -16.60 -25.46
CA LEU A 511 -16.29 -17.38 -25.48
C LEU A 511 -16.09 -18.73 -26.16
N ARG A 512 -15.36 -18.76 -27.29
CA ARG A 512 -15.06 -20.01 -28.00
C ARG A 512 -14.21 -20.93 -27.15
N THR A 513 -13.22 -20.38 -26.46
CA THR A 513 -12.37 -21.12 -25.52
C THR A 513 -13.21 -21.77 -24.43
N GLU A 514 -14.14 -21.03 -23.80
CA GLU A 514 -15.02 -21.58 -22.76
C GLU A 514 -15.91 -22.72 -23.27
N VAL A 515 -16.37 -22.65 -24.52
CA VAL A 515 -17.19 -23.70 -25.15
C VAL A 515 -16.35 -24.91 -25.53
N ASP A 516 -15.16 -24.70 -26.10
CA ASP A 516 -14.27 -25.78 -26.50
C ASP A 516 -13.77 -26.58 -25.29
N GLU A 517 -13.55 -25.93 -24.14
CA GLU A 517 -13.28 -26.62 -22.87
C GLU A 517 -14.44 -27.50 -22.41
N LEU A 518 -15.69 -27.04 -22.52
CA LEU A 518 -16.86 -27.86 -22.19
C LEU A 518 -17.07 -29.02 -23.17
N LEU A 519 -16.56 -28.89 -24.40
CA LEU A 519 -16.57 -29.94 -25.42
C LEU A 519 -15.41 -30.94 -25.26
N ALA A 520 -14.37 -30.61 -24.49
CA ALA A 520 -13.19 -31.44 -24.33
C ALA A 520 -13.52 -32.75 -23.58
N PRO A 521 -12.99 -33.90 -24.03
CA PRO A 521 -13.23 -35.19 -23.36
C PRO A 521 -12.64 -35.17 -21.94
N GLY A 522 -13.49 -35.43 -20.93
CA GLY A 522 -13.13 -35.38 -19.50
C GLY A 522 -13.83 -34.28 -18.68
N ALA A 523 -14.67 -33.44 -19.30
CA ALA A 523 -15.47 -32.42 -18.62
C ALA A 523 -16.73 -32.96 -17.90
N GLU A 524 -16.86 -34.28 -17.71
CA GLU A 524 -17.91 -34.85 -16.87
C GLU A 524 -17.62 -34.49 -15.41
N ALA A 525 -18.61 -33.86 -14.76
CA ALA A 525 -18.51 -33.41 -13.38
C ALA A 525 -18.00 -34.53 -12.45
N PRO A 526 -17.20 -34.22 -11.40
CA PRO A 526 -16.92 -35.21 -10.38
C PRO A 526 -18.25 -35.70 -9.81
N ALA A 527 -18.54 -36.98 -10.01
CA ALA A 527 -19.70 -37.62 -9.40
C ALA A 527 -19.59 -37.44 -7.89
N HIS A 528 -20.60 -36.82 -7.28
CA HIS A 528 -20.74 -36.81 -5.83
C HIS A 528 -20.72 -38.26 -5.33
N ALA A 529 -19.69 -38.58 -4.54
CA ALA A 529 -19.62 -39.75 -3.68
C ALA A 529 -19.17 -39.30 -2.29
#